data_AF-A0A7X6KZN8-F1
#
_entry.id   AF-A0A7X6KZN8-F1
#
_cell.length_a   1.000
_cell.length_b   1.000
_cell.length_c   1.000
_cell.angle_alpha   90.00
_cell.angle_beta   90.00
_cell.angle_gamma   90.00
#
_symmetry.space_group_name_H-M   'P 1'
#
loop_
_entity.id
_entity.type
_entity.pdbx_description
1 polymer ?
#
loop_
_entity_poly.entity_id
_entity_poly.type
_entity_poly.pdbx_seq_one_letter_code
_entity_poly.pdbx_strand_id
1 'polypeptide(L)'
;MSDNGSGDTVRQRGLAKMAEVYGTEFQEYPGAHFAVTADHLFADIWSRPGLTIRDRRLLLLGALAAQGAIDTAGIQIGAALRNGELTEDQLHEIAVFLCHYVGWPNGSKLDILVGTIVAQQKKAARAQSAPAEQ
;
A
#
# COMPACT_ATOMS: atom_id res chain seq x y z
N MET A 1 -13.51 41.17 -8.33
CA MET A 1 -12.49 40.25 -8.86
C MET A 1 -12.97 38.86 -8.56
N SER A 2 -13.52 38.18 -9.58
CA SER A 2 -14.00 36.82 -9.45
C SER A 2 -12.78 35.90 -9.42
N ASP A 3 -12.36 35.48 -8.24
CA ASP A 3 -11.38 34.41 -8.10
C ASP A 3 -12.10 33.07 -8.25
N ASN A 4 -12.13 32.58 -9.48
CA ASN A 4 -12.73 31.30 -9.85
C ASN A 4 -11.67 30.19 -9.70
N GLY A 5 -11.13 30.03 -8.49
CA GLY A 5 -10.07 29.08 -8.16
C GLY A 5 -10.60 27.66 -7.91
N SER A 6 -10.99 26.94 -8.96
CA SER A 6 -11.38 25.52 -8.90
C SER A 6 -10.14 24.60 -8.81
N GLY A 7 -9.29 24.81 -7.82
CA GLY A 7 -8.17 23.92 -7.50
C GLY A 7 -8.57 22.94 -6.39
N ASP A 8 -8.26 21.66 -6.55
CA ASP A 8 -8.46 20.67 -5.49
C ASP A 8 -7.78 21.12 -4.19
N THR A 9 -8.53 21.11 -3.10
CA THR A 9 -8.01 21.36 -1.76
C THR A 9 -6.89 20.36 -1.41
N VAL A 10 -6.00 20.73 -0.48
CA VAL A 10 -4.95 19.84 0.01
C VAL A 10 -5.52 18.48 0.46
N ARG A 11 -6.64 18.51 1.18
CA ARG A 11 -7.38 17.31 1.60
C ARG A 11 -7.82 16.44 0.42
N GLN A 12 -8.45 17.04 -0.60
CA GLN A 12 -8.90 16.31 -1.79
C GLN A 12 -7.72 15.65 -2.52
N ARG A 13 -6.62 16.37 -2.74
CA ARG A 13 -5.40 15.80 -3.36
C ARG A 13 -4.82 14.66 -2.52
N GLY A 14 -4.81 14.82 -1.21
CA GLY A 14 -4.36 13.81 -0.26
C GLY A 14 -5.17 12.53 -0.33
N LEU A 15 -6.51 12.64 -0.29
CA LEU A 15 -7.42 11.51 -0.40
C LEU A 15 -7.30 10.82 -1.77
N ALA A 16 -7.19 11.60 -2.86
CA ALA A 16 -7.00 11.06 -4.20
C ALA A 16 -5.69 10.26 -4.31
N LYS A 17 -4.57 10.81 -3.82
CA LYS A 17 -3.29 10.08 -3.81
C LYS A 17 -3.34 8.85 -2.90
N MET A 18 -4.00 8.94 -1.75
CA MET A 18 -4.15 7.81 -0.84
C MET A 18 -4.93 6.66 -1.51
N ALA A 19 -6.03 6.99 -2.21
CA ALA A 19 -6.81 6.01 -2.96
C ALA A 19 -6.00 5.33 -4.08
N GLU A 20 -5.23 6.13 -4.84
CA GLU A 20 -4.28 5.62 -5.83
C GLU A 20 -3.25 4.66 -5.21
N VAL A 21 -2.66 5.02 -4.07
CA VAL A 21 -1.64 4.21 -3.39
C VAL A 21 -2.17 2.89 -2.85
N TYR A 22 -3.43 2.79 -2.39
CA TYR A 22 -3.94 1.51 -1.86
C TYR A 22 -4.87 0.74 -2.80
N GLY A 23 -5.23 1.33 -3.93
CA GLY A 23 -6.11 0.71 -4.92
C GLY A 23 -7.56 0.58 -4.45
N THR A 24 -8.00 1.46 -3.56
CA THR A 24 -9.36 1.47 -3.01
C THR A 24 -9.76 2.90 -2.68
N GLU A 25 -11.05 3.20 -2.80
CA GLU A 25 -11.60 4.43 -2.24
C GLU A 25 -11.45 4.41 -0.71
N PHE A 26 -11.18 5.57 -0.14
CA PHE A 26 -11.14 5.76 1.31
C PHE A 26 -12.29 6.64 1.76
N GLN A 27 -12.97 6.16 2.79
CA GLN A 27 -13.83 7.02 3.58
C GLN A 27 -12.96 7.94 4.45
N GLU A 28 -13.34 9.20 4.55
CA GLU A 28 -12.71 10.14 5.47
C GLU A 28 -13.04 9.75 6.92
N TYR A 29 -12.01 9.76 7.78
CA TYR A 29 -12.16 9.47 9.20
C TYR A 29 -11.82 10.70 10.06
N PRO A 30 -12.60 10.99 11.12
CA PRO A 30 -12.29 12.08 12.02
C PRO A 30 -10.99 11.80 12.80
N GLY A 31 -10.18 12.84 13.01
CA GLY A 31 -9.01 12.79 13.88
C GLY A 31 -7.74 13.37 13.26
N ALA A 32 -6.86 13.88 14.13
CA ALA A 32 -5.62 14.55 13.72
C ALA A 32 -4.68 13.63 12.94
N HIS A 33 -4.58 12.35 13.30
CA HIS A 33 -3.71 11.38 12.62
C HIS A 33 -4.12 11.15 11.17
N PHE A 34 -5.43 11.00 10.92
CA PHE A 34 -5.94 10.83 9.56
C PHE A 34 -5.74 12.11 8.75
N ALA A 35 -6.06 13.27 9.34
CA ALA A 35 -5.88 14.57 8.70
C ALA A 35 -4.43 14.79 8.24
N VAL A 36 -3.44 14.61 9.12
CA VAL A 36 -2.02 14.77 8.76
C VAL A 36 -1.57 13.72 7.74
N THR A 37 -2.10 12.50 7.81
CA THR A 37 -1.80 11.44 6.84
C THR A 37 -2.29 11.83 5.44
N ALA A 38 -3.54 12.27 5.31
CA ALA A 38 -4.07 12.73 4.03
C ALA A 38 -3.36 14.00 3.55
N ASP A 39 -3.32 15.04 4.38
CA ASP A 39 -2.92 16.40 4.00
C ASP A 39 -1.43 16.59 3.81
N HIS A 40 -0.60 15.74 4.40
CA HIS A 40 0.85 15.86 4.31
C HIS A 40 1.49 14.61 3.69
N LEU A 41 1.28 13.42 4.28
CA LEU A 41 1.93 12.21 3.76
C LEU A 41 1.49 11.92 2.32
N PHE A 42 0.20 11.96 2.03
CA PHE A 42 -0.29 11.66 0.68
C PHE A 42 -0.31 12.87 -0.26
N ALA A 43 -0.79 14.03 0.20
CA ALA A 43 -0.88 15.22 -0.65
C ALA A 43 0.49 15.83 -1.03
N ASP A 44 1.54 15.55 -0.24
CA ASP A 44 2.92 15.98 -0.52
C ASP A 44 3.85 14.78 -0.70
N ILE A 45 4.24 14.06 0.36
CA ILE A 45 5.39 13.14 0.34
C ILE A 45 5.26 12.02 -0.73
N TRP A 46 4.09 11.37 -0.83
CA TRP A 46 3.83 10.37 -1.87
C TRP A 46 3.65 10.96 -3.27
N SER A 47 3.30 12.24 -3.35
CA SER A 47 3.06 12.96 -4.61
C SER A 47 4.32 13.63 -5.19
N ARG A 48 5.43 13.67 -4.44
CA ARG A 48 6.69 14.27 -4.91
C ARG A 48 7.21 13.56 -6.18
N PRO A 49 7.83 14.28 -7.12
CA PRO A 49 8.46 13.66 -8.29
C PRO A 49 9.74 12.90 -7.89
N GLY A 50 10.24 12.06 -8.80
CA GLY A 50 11.55 11.41 -8.69
C GLY A 50 11.51 9.91 -8.35
N LEU A 51 10.45 9.44 -7.69
CA LEU A 51 10.20 8.01 -7.47
C LEU A 51 8.79 7.65 -7.94
N THR A 52 8.60 6.43 -8.42
CA THR A 52 7.26 5.88 -8.69
C THR A 52 6.62 5.38 -7.40
N ILE A 53 5.34 4.98 -7.45
CA ILE A 53 4.70 4.28 -6.33
C ILE A 53 5.43 2.96 -6.05
N ARG A 54 5.80 2.22 -7.10
CA ARG A 54 6.56 0.97 -6.99
C ARG A 54 7.90 1.17 -6.26
N ASP A 55 8.65 2.21 -6.60
CA ASP A 55 9.94 2.48 -5.96
C ASP A 55 9.77 2.81 -4.46
N ARG A 56 8.75 3.62 -4.13
CA ARG A 56 8.40 3.90 -2.72
C ARG A 56 7.95 2.64 -1.99
N ARG A 57 7.19 1.77 -2.66
CA ARG A 57 6.74 0.49 -2.09
C ARG A 57 7.92 -0.39 -1.73
N LEU A 58 8.92 -0.50 -2.60
CA LEU A 58 10.14 -1.27 -2.32
C LEU A 58 10.88 -0.74 -1.10
N LEU A 59 11.10 0.58 -1.01
CA LEU A 59 11.75 1.21 0.14
C LEU A 59 10.96 1.01 1.44
N LEU A 60 9.65 1.22 1.38
CA LEU A 60 8.78 1.07 2.55
C LEU A 60 8.71 -0.37 3.03
N LEU A 61 8.57 -1.36 2.14
CA LEU A 61 8.57 -2.77 2.51
C LEU A 61 9.90 -3.19 3.15
N GLY A 62 11.03 -2.73 2.62
CA GLY A 62 12.34 -2.96 3.22
C GLY A 62 12.44 -2.37 4.64
N ALA A 63 11.98 -1.14 4.84
CA ALA A 63 11.96 -0.49 6.14
C ALA A 63 11.04 -1.20 7.15
N LEU A 64 9.83 -1.57 6.73
CA LEU A 64 8.87 -2.28 7.58
C LEU A 64 9.38 -3.67 7.96
N ALA A 65 10.01 -4.39 7.03
CA ALA A 65 10.64 -5.68 7.31
C ALA A 65 11.79 -5.53 8.32
N ALA A 66 12.65 -4.52 8.14
CA ALA A 66 13.74 -4.22 9.09
C ALA A 66 13.22 -3.92 10.50
N GLN A 67 12.07 -3.22 10.60
CA GLN A 67 11.43 -2.88 11.86
C GLN A 67 10.58 -4.02 12.46
N GLY A 68 10.39 -5.13 11.74
CA GLY A 68 9.47 -6.19 12.15
C GLY A 68 7.99 -5.78 12.14
N ALA A 69 7.64 -4.71 11.43
CA ALA A 69 6.29 -4.13 11.37
C ALA A 69 5.40 -4.89 10.36
N ILE A 70 5.17 -6.17 10.63
CA ILE A 70 4.49 -7.14 9.73
C ILE A 70 3.05 -6.72 9.42
N ASP A 71 2.29 -6.21 10.39
CA ASP A 71 0.90 -5.81 10.15
C ASP A 71 0.80 -4.70 9.09
N THR A 72 1.64 -3.68 9.21
CA THR A 72 1.73 -2.59 8.22
C THR A 72 2.27 -3.11 6.89
N ALA A 73 3.25 -4.02 6.89
CA ALA A 73 3.77 -4.62 5.67
C ALA A 73 2.69 -5.38 4.90
N GLY A 74 1.78 -6.08 5.60
CA GLY A 74 0.66 -6.80 4.99
C GLY A 74 -0.29 -5.89 4.22
N ILE A 75 -0.58 -4.70 4.77
CA ILE A 75 -1.39 -3.67 4.10
C ILE A 75 -0.70 -3.22 2.79
N GLN A 76 0.62 -2.98 2.85
CA GLN A 76 1.40 -2.52 1.69
C GLN A 76 1.53 -3.61 0.61
N ILE A 77 1.77 -4.87 1.00
CA ILE A 77 1.79 -6.03 0.10
C ILE A 77 0.45 -6.16 -0.62
N GLY A 78 -0.66 -6.08 0.13
CA GLY A 78 -1.99 -6.20 -0.44
C GLY A 78 -2.27 -5.12 -1.49
N ALA A 79 -1.88 -3.88 -1.20
CA ALA A 79 -2.00 -2.77 -2.14
C ALA A 79 -1.12 -2.97 -3.38
N ALA A 80 0.14 -3.37 -3.20
CA ALA A 80 1.08 -3.57 -4.30
C ALA A 80 0.58 -4.62 -5.31
N LEU A 81 0.02 -5.72 -4.80
CA LEU A 81 -0.59 -6.76 -5.63
C LEU A 81 -1.83 -6.26 -6.37
N ARG A 82 -2.75 -5.59 -5.67
CA ARG A 82 -3.98 -5.07 -6.29
C ARG A 82 -3.71 -4.06 -7.40
N ASN A 83 -2.73 -3.20 -7.19
CA ASN A 83 -2.35 -2.17 -8.15
C ASN A 83 -1.40 -2.67 -9.26
N GLY A 84 -0.93 -3.92 -9.18
CA GLY A 84 0.02 -4.48 -10.15
C GLY A 84 1.41 -3.85 -10.09
N GLU A 85 1.79 -3.22 -8.98
CA GLU A 85 3.12 -2.61 -8.80
C GLU A 85 4.20 -3.67 -8.62
N LEU A 86 3.84 -4.79 -7.97
CA LEU A 86 4.68 -5.94 -7.71
C LEU A 86 3.89 -7.23 -7.90
N THR A 87 4.53 -8.25 -8.45
CA THR A 87 3.96 -9.60 -8.55
C THR A 87 4.22 -10.41 -7.28
N GLU A 88 3.47 -11.52 -7.10
CA GLU A 88 3.71 -12.53 -6.06
C GLU A 88 5.18 -12.99 -6.06
N ASP A 89 5.71 -13.38 -7.22
CA ASP A 89 7.10 -13.83 -7.38
C ASP A 89 8.12 -12.75 -6.97
N GLN A 90 7.88 -11.48 -7.36
CA GLN A 90 8.76 -10.38 -6.98
C GLN A 90 8.78 -10.14 -5.48
N LEU A 91 7.64 -10.31 -4.80
CA LEU A 91 7.54 -10.14 -3.35
C LEU A 91 8.26 -11.26 -2.60
N HIS A 92 8.16 -12.50 -3.08
CA HIS A 92 8.95 -13.63 -2.56
C HIS A 92 10.46 -13.39 -2.76
N GLU A 93 10.88 -12.93 -3.94
CA GLU A 93 12.29 -12.62 -4.21
C GLU A 93 12.83 -11.50 -3.29
N ILE A 94 12.03 -10.47 -3.03
CA ILE A 94 12.37 -9.41 -2.06
C ILE A 94 12.56 -10.00 -0.67
N ALA A 95 11.68 -10.91 -0.22
CA ALA A 95 11.78 -11.51 1.09
C ALA A 95 13.05 -12.38 1.25
N VAL A 96 13.41 -13.14 0.21
CA VAL A 96 14.67 -13.90 0.15
C VAL A 96 15.88 -12.98 0.24
N PHE A 97 15.91 -11.90 -0.55
CA PHE A 97 16.98 -10.90 -0.47
C PHE A 97 17.09 -10.29 0.94
N LEU A 98 15.95 -9.93 1.53
CA LEU A 98 15.89 -9.30 2.85
C LEU A 98 16.36 -10.23 3.98
N CYS A 99 16.24 -11.56 3.87
CA CYS A 99 16.83 -12.49 4.85
C CYS A 99 18.32 -12.21 5.10
N HIS A 100 19.06 -11.74 4.09
CA HIS A 100 20.49 -11.45 4.21
C HIS A 100 20.82 -10.09 4.85
N TYR A 101 19.90 -9.12 4.77
CA TYR A 101 20.17 -7.73 5.20
C TYR A 101 19.41 -7.32 6.45
N VAL A 102 18.23 -7.92 6.70
CA VAL A 102 17.42 -7.67 7.90
C VAL A 102 17.29 -8.91 8.79
N GLY A 103 18.00 -9.98 8.43
CA GLY A 103 18.04 -11.24 9.15
C GLY A 103 16.93 -12.21 8.77
N TRP A 104 17.27 -13.50 8.82
CA TRP A 104 16.36 -14.61 8.54
C TRP A 104 15.00 -14.52 9.24
N PRO A 105 14.90 -14.17 10.54
CA PRO A 105 13.60 -14.10 11.22
C PRO A 105 12.64 -13.06 10.62
N ASN A 106 13.15 -11.93 10.13
CA ASN A 106 12.31 -10.87 9.57
C ASN A 106 11.99 -11.13 8.10
N GLY A 107 12.98 -11.56 7.30
CA GLY A 107 12.77 -11.89 5.89
C GLY A 107 11.78 -13.06 5.70
N SER A 108 11.95 -14.16 6.44
CA SER A 108 11.01 -15.29 6.39
C SER A 108 9.60 -14.96 6.86
N LYS A 109 9.43 -14.07 7.85
CA LYS A 109 8.10 -13.59 8.26
C LYS A 109 7.43 -12.79 7.14
N LEU A 110 8.18 -11.95 6.43
CA LEU A 110 7.67 -11.23 5.27
C LEU A 110 7.24 -12.22 4.18
N ASP A 111 8.05 -13.24 3.91
CA ASP A 111 7.75 -14.29 2.92
C ASP A 111 6.44 -15.04 3.21
N ILE A 112 6.27 -15.48 4.46
CA ILE A 112 5.04 -16.14 4.93
C ILE A 112 3.82 -15.20 4.78
N LEU A 113 4.02 -13.92 5.08
CA LEU A 113 2.97 -12.92 4.95
C LEU A 113 2.54 -12.73 3.50
N VAL A 114 3.48 -12.72 2.53
CA VAL A 114 3.16 -12.66 1.10
C VAL A 114 2.21 -13.78 0.72
N GLY A 115 2.56 -15.04 1.04
CA GLY A 115 1.71 -16.19 0.75
C GLY A 115 0.33 -16.11 1.40
N THR A 116 0.27 -15.60 2.64
CA THR A 116 -0.99 -15.38 3.37
C THR A 116 -1.90 -14.38 2.65
N ILE A 117 -1.37 -13.20 2.28
CA ILE A 117 -2.14 -12.15 1.61
C ILE A 117 -2.60 -12.59 0.21
N VAL A 118 -1.74 -13.27 -0.54
CA VAL A 118 -2.09 -13.83 -1.85
C VAL A 118 -3.26 -14.81 -1.73
N ALA A 119 -3.19 -15.75 -0.77
CA ALA A 119 -4.25 -16.73 -0.55
C ALA A 119 -5.58 -16.04 -0.20
N GLN A 120 -5.54 -15.02 0.65
CA GLN A 120 -6.71 -14.21 1.01
C GLN A 120 -7.30 -13.49 -0.21
N GLN A 121 -6.49 -12.85 -1.05
CA GLN A 121 -6.96 -12.17 -2.25
C GLN A 121 -7.55 -13.14 -3.28
N LYS A 122 -6.89 -14.29 -3.52
CA LYS A 122 -7.40 -15.35 -4.40
C LYS A 122 -8.76 -15.88 -3.90
N LYS A 123 -8.92 -16.07 -2.58
CA LYS A 123 -10.19 -16.47 -1.97
C LYS A 123 -11.28 -15.40 -2.15
N ALA A 124 -10.96 -14.12 -1.90
CA ALA A 124 -11.89 -13.01 -2.06
C ALA A 124 -12.37 -12.85 -3.50
N ALA A 125 -11.45 -12.93 -4.48
CA ALA A 125 -11.78 -12.87 -5.90
C ALA A 125 -12.72 -14.01 -6.32
N ARG A 126 -12.48 -15.24 -5.85
CA ARG A 126 -13.36 -16.39 -6.13
C ARG A 126 -14.76 -16.20 -5.55
N ALA A 127 -14.86 -15.70 -4.32
CA ALA A 127 -16.15 -15.44 -3.68
C ALA A 127 -16.96 -14.36 -4.42
N GLN A 128 -16.30 -13.32 -4.96
CA GLN A 128 -16.95 -12.28 -5.75
C GLN A 128 -17.41 -12.76 -7.13
N SER A 129 -16.74 -13.76 -7.69
CA SER A 129 -17.09 -14.37 -8.99
C SER A 129 -18.15 -15.47 -8.92
N ALA A 130 -18.57 -15.89 -7.72
CA ALA A 130 -19.59 -16.92 -7.57
C ALA A 130 -20.97 -16.35 -7.93
N PRO A 131 -21.77 -17.02 -8.80
CA PRO A 131 -23.11 -16.56 -9.11
C PRO A 131 -23.99 -16.53 -7.85
N ALA A 132 -24.78 -15.48 -7.68
CA ALA A 132 -25.77 -15.42 -6.62
C ALA A 132 -26.77 -16.57 -6.83
N GLU A 133 -26.83 -17.51 -5.88
CA GLU A 133 -27.83 -18.58 -5.88
C GLU A 133 -29.24 -17.94 -5.90
N GLN A 134 -30.00 -18.23 -6.96
CA GLN A 134 -31.42 -17.90 -7.11
C GLN A 134 -32.27 -18.99 -6.45
#